data_AF-A0A1S3HW65-F1
#
_entry.id   AF-A0A1S3HW65-F1
#
_cell.length_a   1.000
_cell.length_b   1.000
_cell.length_c   1.000
_cell.angle_alpha   90.00
_cell.angle_beta   90.00
_cell.angle_gamma   90.00
#
_symmetry.space_group_name_H-M   'P 1'
#
loop_
_entity.id
_entity.type
_entity.pdbx_description
1 polymer ?
#
loop_
_entity_poly.entity_id
_entity_poly.type
_entity_poly.pdbx_seq_one_letter_code
_entity_poly.pdbx_strand_id
1 'polypeptide(L)'
;MPPKAPVKKPAPKAAVKPAAKGGAGAKPAAGKAAPAKKGAPPAKGKAANATTKGAATEAPKKKVWTKEDDAARKIQTKIRQYLAKKVLQKKKQEKKDYEELMEKLEKEAFVKMVKMEQEQYEKERQQQEEERRRKAEERKRIKRMLEAAFEGDKDEVLTVLKEVADLDNKNGIGNDVIGRGLRQKHELAIVECEDANNNTPLSEAASGGNVDTIKLLLERGADVNSRGQFDRTPLYRAAFAGHLEACEVLLQHGADPRLYANDGSTPESIASIAPIVELLGSWDISQTENILVKLETEKEKRAEIERQRKAAETSKIEEQIKEAEKEYDIAQKTLNKEYCEMNKRITEHDKAVTEGFAKTDITLQMIHDSEADVEVAKINCEKAREKLAQLKLKLREKEKEGMAEEDLPGIKVNIKELDDVLLRDVGNKIKESGKWPLLIDPSSQAATFLRYRDTNYLNALNPAQMEPEKVRLAVLGSVRYGKSLVLDMMEVDMFDTVSDRFDEVHKGLMNMIMDKSLLKDEAYTCLLRKGDPQEYDKNKFIENRVQNFKFVIITKNPLPPAELLERTYAIRIHINTM
;
A
#
# COMPACT_ATOMS: atom_id res chain seq x y z
N MET A 1 0.41 58.55 12.78
CA MET A 1 -0.42 57.63 13.59
C MET A 1 0.50 56.89 14.57
N PRO A 2 0.11 56.74 15.84
CA PRO A 2 0.98 56.14 16.87
C PRO A 2 1.24 54.65 16.60
N PRO A 3 2.33 54.07 17.14
CA PRO A 3 2.69 52.67 16.95
C PRO A 3 1.66 51.75 17.61
N LYS A 4 1.17 50.77 16.84
CA LYS A 4 0.24 49.73 17.30
C LYS A 4 0.91 48.85 18.37
N ALA A 5 0.20 48.66 19.48
CA ALA A 5 0.55 47.78 20.59
C ALA A 5 0.68 46.30 20.16
N PRO A 6 1.51 45.50 20.85
CA PRO A 6 1.74 44.11 20.51
C PRO A 6 0.51 43.21 20.79
N VAL A 7 0.23 42.32 19.84
CA VAL A 7 -0.86 41.34 19.88
C VAL A 7 -0.58 40.28 20.96
N LYS A 8 -1.50 40.14 21.93
CA LYS A 8 -1.51 39.07 22.93
C LYS A 8 -1.78 37.71 22.25
N LYS A 9 -0.90 36.72 22.48
CA LYS A 9 -1.15 35.31 22.14
C LYS A 9 -2.34 34.76 22.95
N PRO A 10 -3.22 33.92 22.38
CA PRO A 10 -4.29 33.28 23.12
C PRO A 10 -3.77 32.10 23.96
N ALA A 11 -4.26 32.00 25.20
CA ALA A 11 -3.99 30.89 26.11
C ALA A 11 -4.76 29.62 25.71
N PRO A 12 -4.24 28.41 26.01
CA PRO A 12 -4.91 27.16 25.69
C PRO A 12 -6.16 26.96 26.56
N LYS A 13 -7.28 26.60 25.92
CA LYS A 13 -8.59 26.35 26.57
C LYS A 13 -8.53 25.11 27.46
N ALA A 14 -8.87 25.29 28.72
CA ALA A 14 -9.10 24.22 29.70
C ALA A 14 -10.37 23.43 29.34
N ALA A 15 -10.29 22.11 29.53
CA ALA A 15 -11.39 21.17 29.32
C ALA A 15 -12.53 21.41 30.32
N VAL A 16 -13.75 21.49 29.79
CA VAL A 16 -15.01 21.64 30.53
C VAL A 16 -15.45 20.27 31.06
N LYS A 17 -15.69 20.18 32.38
CA LYS A 17 -16.42 19.07 33.02
C LYS A 17 -17.93 19.25 32.84
N PRO A 18 -18.71 18.20 32.59
CA PRO A 18 -20.15 18.20 32.90
C PRO A 18 -20.45 17.61 34.28
N ALA A 19 -21.49 18.16 34.88
CA ALA A 19 -21.97 17.96 36.24
C ALA A 19 -22.70 16.63 36.48
N ALA A 20 -22.70 16.21 37.74
CA ALA A 20 -23.42 15.05 38.27
C ALA A 20 -24.81 15.41 38.80
N LYS A 21 -25.83 14.62 38.41
CA LYS A 21 -27.09 14.25 39.11
C LYS A 21 -27.60 13.03 38.32
N GLY A 22 -28.01 11.86 38.83
CA GLY A 22 -28.38 11.35 40.16
C GLY A 22 -29.54 10.36 39.90
N GLY A 23 -29.43 9.08 40.29
CA GLY A 23 -30.55 8.13 40.18
C GLY A 23 -30.12 6.68 39.99
N ALA A 24 -30.50 5.82 40.94
CA ALA A 24 -30.10 4.42 41.10
C ALA A 24 -30.72 3.45 40.08
N GLY A 25 -30.04 2.32 39.83
CA GLY A 25 -30.68 1.11 39.29
C GLY A 25 -29.77 0.14 38.53
N ALA A 26 -29.50 -1.02 39.15
CA ALA A 26 -29.06 -2.29 38.56
C ALA A 26 -27.62 -2.44 38.00
N LYS A 27 -26.81 -3.22 38.73
CA LYS A 27 -25.57 -3.87 38.26
C LYS A 27 -25.85 -4.86 37.11
N PRO A 28 -24.99 -4.94 36.08
CA PRO A 28 -24.81 -6.17 35.32
C PRO A 28 -23.46 -6.84 35.63
N ALA A 29 -23.52 -8.17 35.58
CA ALA A 29 -22.46 -9.11 35.88
C ALA A 29 -21.39 -9.14 34.77
N ALA A 30 -20.12 -9.13 35.16
CA ALA A 30 -19.01 -9.50 34.28
C ALA A 30 -18.99 -11.03 34.12
N GLY A 31 -19.25 -11.46 32.88
CA GLY A 31 -19.18 -12.84 32.43
C GLY A 31 -17.76 -13.39 32.51
N LYS A 32 -17.68 -14.62 33.01
CA LYS A 32 -16.48 -15.42 33.24
C LYS A 32 -15.82 -15.80 31.91
N ALA A 33 -14.52 -15.54 31.79
CA ALA A 33 -13.66 -16.27 30.87
C ALA A 33 -13.53 -17.73 31.33
N ALA A 34 -13.51 -18.64 30.35
CA ALA A 34 -13.50 -20.09 30.51
C ALA A 34 -12.19 -20.62 31.16
N PRO A 35 -12.25 -21.77 31.86
CA PRO A 35 -11.14 -22.26 32.66
C PRO A 35 -10.10 -23.02 31.81
N ALA A 36 -8.83 -22.70 32.02
CA ALA A 36 -7.71 -23.55 31.65
C ALA A 36 -7.88 -24.93 32.31
N LYS A 37 -7.76 -25.99 31.49
CA LYS A 37 -7.81 -27.40 31.90
C LYS A 37 -6.80 -27.65 33.02
N LYS A 38 -7.31 -28.00 34.20
CA LYS A 38 -6.50 -28.57 35.28
C LYS A 38 -5.98 -29.94 34.84
N GLY A 39 -4.66 -30.09 34.77
CA GLY A 39 -4.02 -31.39 34.71
C GLY A 39 -4.47 -32.26 35.89
N ALA A 40 -4.80 -33.51 35.59
CA ALA A 40 -5.15 -34.53 36.56
C ALA A 40 -3.97 -34.81 37.52
N PRO A 41 -4.23 -35.23 38.78
CA PRO A 41 -3.16 -35.59 39.70
C PRO A 41 -2.47 -36.88 39.23
N PRO A 42 -1.15 -37.05 39.46
CA PRO A 42 -0.44 -38.23 38.97
C PRO A 42 -0.98 -39.50 39.65
N ALA A 43 -1.24 -40.49 38.79
CA ALA A 43 -1.58 -41.84 39.19
C ALA A 43 -0.44 -42.48 39.98
N LYS A 44 -0.82 -43.23 41.03
CA LYS A 44 0.07 -44.07 41.83
C LYS A 44 0.86 -45.04 40.92
N GLY A 45 2.16 -44.82 40.80
CA GLY A 45 3.09 -45.82 40.27
C GLY A 45 3.16 -47.02 41.20
N LYS A 46 2.78 -48.20 40.70
CA LYS A 46 3.11 -49.49 41.28
C LYS A 46 4.61 -49.71 41.12
N ALA A 47 5.36 -49.75 42.21
CA ALA A 47 6.72 -50.30 42.22
C ALA A 47 6.64 -51.81 42.45
N ALA A 48 7.39 -52.52 41.61
CA ALA A 48 7.45 -53.97 41.49
C ALA A 48 8.09 -54.64 42.72
N ASN A 49 7.64 -55.88 42.91
CA ASN A 49 8.02 -56.81 43.96
C ASN A 49 9.41 -57.39 43.66
N ALA A 50 10.41 -57.08 44.49
CA ALA A 50 11.69 -57.80 44.52
C ALA A 50 11.79 -58.56 45.85
N THR A 51 11.54 -59.86 45.76
CA THR A 51 11.67 -60.82 46.84
C THR A 51 13.15 -61.12 47.14
N THR A 52 13.62 -60.72 48.31
CA THR A 52 14.73 -61.37 49.00
C THR A 52 14.27 -61.76 50.42
N LYS A 53 14.10 -63.06 50.64
CA LYS A 53 13.89 -63.65 51.96
C LYS A 53 15.25 -63.73 52.66
N GLY A 54 15.30 -63.27 53.92
CA GLY A 54 16.28 -63.78 54.89
C GLY A 54 16.96 -62.74 55.78
N ALA A 55 16.23 -62.21 56.77
CA ALA A 55 16.72 -61.97 58.13
C ALA A 55 15.53 -61.43 58.95
N ALA A 56 15.11 -62.19 59.97
CA ALA A 56 14.13 -61.73 60.94
C ALA A 56 14.66 -60.46 61.63
N THR A 57 14.17 -59.30 61.20
CA THR A 57 14.44 -58.02 61.86
C THR A 57 13.15 -57.57 62.51
N GLU A 58 13.28 -57.22 63.79
CA GLU A 58 12.21 -56.88 64.72
C GLU A 58 11.16 -55.94 64.11
N ALA A 59 9.90 -56.18 64.46
CA ALA A 59 8.82 -55.23 64.21
C ALA A 59 9.23 -53.82 64.66
N PRO A 60 8.94 -52.75 63.88
CA PRO A 60 9.35 -51.40 64.23
C PRO A 60 8.84 -51.08 65.63
N LYS A 61 9.75 -50.85 66.59
CA LYS A 61 9.39 -50.46 67.96
C LYS A 61 8.39 -49.30 67.84
N LYS A 62 7.17 -49.50 68.34
CA LYS A 62 6.14 -48.45 68.38
C LYS A 62 6.77 -47.25 69.07
N LYS A 63 6.97 -46.16 68.33
CA LYS A 63 7.58 -44.94 68.85
C LYS A 63 6.69 -44.43 69.99
N VAL A 64 7.15 -44.59 71.23
CA VAL A 64 6.43 -44.11 72.40
C VAL A 64 6.61 -42.60 72.42
N TRP A 65 5.54 -41.86 72.13
CA TRP A 65 5.53 -40.41 72.07
C TRP A 65 5.84 -39.83 73.45
N THR A 66 6.98 -39.18 73.61
CA THR A 66 7.40 -38.60 74.89
C THR A 66 7.01 -37.12 75.01
N LYS A 67 7.06 -36.56 76.22
CA LYS A 67 6.90 -35.10 76.43
C LYS A 67 7.98 -34.30 75.69
N GLU A 68 9.13 -34.91 75.44
CA GLU A 68 10.25 -34.33 74.67
C GLU A 68 9.94 -34.29 73.17
N ASP A 69 9.25 -35.31 72.63
CA ASP A 69 8.75 -35.29 71.25
C ASP A 69 7.75 -34.14 71.03
N ASP A 70 6.89 -33.85 72.01
CA ASP A 70 5.94 -32.73 71.98
C ASP A 70 6.64 -31.36 72.02
N ALA A 71 7.68 -31.23 72.84
CA ALA A 71 8.53 -30.04 72.89
C ALA A 71 9.31 -29.86 71.57
N ALA A 72 9.90 -30.93 71.04
CA ALA A 72 10.58 -30.94 69.74
C ALA A 72 9.63 -30.56 68.60
N ARG A 73 8.37 -31.04 68.62
CA ARG A 73 7.35 -30.66 67.64
C ARG A 73 7.05 -29.16 67.69
N LYS A 74 6.84 -28.59 68.88
CA LYS A 74 6.61 -27.15 69.05
C LYS A 74 7.78 -26.31 68.53
N ILE A 75 9.01 -26.72 68.84
CA ILE A 75 10.23 -26.07 68.34
C ILE A 75 10.32 -26.18 66.82
N GLN A 76 10.12 -27.37 66.24
CA GLN A 76 10.11 -27.58 64.78
C GLN A 76 9.01 -26.77 64.08
N THR A 77 7.81 -26.66 64.66
CA THR A 77 6.74 -25.81 64.11
C THR A 77 7.15 -24.35 64.10
N LYS A 78 7.75 -23.84 65.18
CA LYS A 78 8.24 -22.45 65.25
C LYS A 78 9.39 -22.19 64.27
N ILE A 79 10.32 -23.12 64.12
CA ILE A 79 11.41 -23.04 63.14
C ILE A 79 10.85 -23.02 61.72
N ARG A 80 9.91 -23.91 61.38
CA ARG A 80 9.26 -23.91 60.05
C ARG A 80 8.50 -22.62 59.78
N GLN A 81 7.79 -22.08 60.78
CA GLN A 81 7.11 -20.78 60.66
C GLN A 81 8.10 -19.64 60.42
N TYR A 82 9.23 -19.63 61.13
CA TYR A 82 10.30 -18.63 60.94
C TYR A 82 10.93 -18.72 59.55
N LEU A 83 11.31 -19.93 59.11
CA LEU A 83 11.86 -20.16 57.77
C LEU A 83 10.87 -19.77 56.68
N ALA A 84 9.59 -20.12 56.82
CA ALA A 84 8.54 -19.74 55.88
C ALA A 84 8.37 -18.21 55.81
N LYS A 85 8.42 -17.50 56.95
CA LYS A 85 8.40 -16.03 56.99
C LYS A 85 9.63 -15.43 56.30
N LYS A 86 10.82 -15.98 56.54
CA LYS A 86 12.07 -15.52 55.91
C LYS A 86 12.05 -15.72 54.39
N VAL A 87 11.57 -16.89 53.91
CA VAL A 87 11.39 -17.17 52.48
C VAL A 87 10.33 -16.24 51.87
N LEU A 88 9.20 -16.01 52.55
CA LEU A 88 8.18 -15.08 52.08
C LEU A 88 8.72 -13.65 51.98
N GLN A 89 9.52 -13.22 52.94
CA GLN A 89 10.13 -11.89 52.95
C GLN A 89 11.15 -11.75 51.82
N LYS A 90 11.97 -12.78 51.56
CA LYS A 90 12.88 -12.82 50.41
C LYS A 90 12.13 -12.72 49.09
N LYS A 91 11.07 -13.52 48.89
CA LYS A 91 10.23 -13.46 47.69
C LYS A 91 9.53 -12.12 47.50
N LYS A 92 9.12 -11.45 48.59
CA LYS A 92 8.55 -10.10 48.54
C LYS A 92 9.59 -9.07 48.08
N GLN A 93 10.84 -9.21 48.50
CA GLN A 93 11.93 -8.34 48.06
C GLN A 93 12.27 -8.60 46.60
N GLU A 94 12.47 -9.85 46.19
CA GLU A 94 12.71 -10.24 44.79
C GLU A 94 11.61 -9.72 43.86
N LYS A 95 10.34 -9.78 44.30
CA LYS A 95 9.21 -9.21 43.55
C LYS A 95 9.32 -7.69 43.41
N LYS A 96 9.67 -6.97 44.47
CA LYS A 96 9.85 -5.51 44.42
C LYS A 96 11.00 -5.12 43.50
N ASP A 97 12.14 -5.78 43.63
CA ASP A 97 13.33 -5.52 42.82
C ASP A 97 13.01 -5.76 41.32
N TYR A 98 12.22 -6.80 41.03
CA TYR A 98 11.72 -7.08 39.68
C TYR A 98 10.75 -6.00 39.17
N GLU A 99 9.79 -5.57 39.99
CA GLU A 99 8.85 -4.49 39.63
C GLU A 99 9.60 -3.17 39.34
N GLU A 100 10.60 -2.82 40.15
CA GLU A 100 11.45 -1.64 39.95
C GLU A 100 12.30 -1.74 38.67
N LEU A 101 12.87 -2.92 38.39
CA LEU A 101 13.62 -3.17 37.17
C LEU A 101 12.73 -3.05 35.93
N MET A 102 11.53 -3.63 35.96
CA MET A 102 10.56 -3.54 34.87
C MET A 102 10.14 -2.10 34.63
N GLU A 103 9.83 -1.33 35.67
CA GLU A 103 9.48 0.09 35.52
C GLU A 103 10.63 0.91 34.91
N LYS A 104 11.89 0.58 35.25
CA LYS A 104 13.06 1.22 34.66
C LYS A 104 13.21 0.87 33.18
N LEU A 105 13.08 -0.40 32.82
CA LEU A 105 13.16 -0.87 31.43
C LEU A 105 12.03 -0.28 30.57
N GLU A 106 10.80 -0.20 31.09
CA GLU A 106 9.66 0.42 30.41
C GLU A 106 9.92 1.91 30.14
N LYS A 107 10.45 2.65 31.12
CA LYS A 107 10.82 4.07 30.95
C LYS A 107 11.94 4.24 29.92
N GLU A 108 12.98 3.41 29.96
CA GLU A 108 14.08 3.46 28.99
C GLU A 108 13.60 3.13 27.57
N ALA A 109 12.74 2.11 27.42
CA ALA A 109 12.12 1.75 26.15
C ALA A 109 11.23 2.87 25.61
N PHE A 110 10.41 3.50 26.45
CA PHE A 110 9.57 4.64 26.07
C PHE A 110 10.40 5.84 25.62
N VAL A 111 11.45 6.21 26.38
CA VAL A 111 12.33 7.32 25.99
C VAL A 111 13.05 7.02 24.67
N LYS A 112 13.49 5.78 24.46
CA LYS A 112 14.13 5.37 23.20
C LYS A 112 13.15 5.44 22.02
N MET A 113 11.92 4.98 22.21
CA MET A 113 10.86 5.07 21.19
C MET A 113 10.60 6.53 20.80
N VAL A 114 10.37 7.41 21.77
CA VAL A 114 10.11 8.83 21.53
C VAL A 114 11.29 9.51 20.82
N LYS A 115 12.54 9.19 21.20
CA LYS A 115 13.73 9.71 20.51
C LYS A 115 13.81 9.26 19.05
N MET A 116 13.56 7.97 18.77
CA MET A 116 13.54 7.47 17.40
C MET A 116 12.44 8.14 16.56
N GLU A 117 11.26 8.36 17.14
CA GLU A 117 10.15 9.07 16.48
C GLU A 117 10.50 10.53 16.19
N GLN A 118 11.15 11.23 17.14
CA GLN A 118 11.64 12.59 16.94
C GLN A 118 12.70 12.67 15.82
N GLU A 119 13.68 11.76 15.83
CA GLU A 119 14.71 11.70 14.78
C GLU A 119 14.13 11.38 13.40
N GLN A 120 13.13 10.50 13.32
CA GLN A 120 12.41 10.22 12.08
C GLN A 120 11.68 11.46 11.58
N TYR A 121 10.92 12.13 12.45
CA TYR A 121 10.22 13.36 12.12
C TYR A 121 11.17 14.48 11.67
N GLU A 122 12.33 14.63 12.32
CA GLU A 122 13.35 15.59 11.93
C GLU A 122 13.93 15.28 10.55
N LYS A 123 14.24 14.01 10.26
CA LYS A 123 14.69 13.57 8.93
C LYS A 123 13.64 13.82 7.85
N GLU A 124 12.38 13.50 8.12
CA GLU A 124 11.28 13.74 7.20
C GLU A 124 11.10 15.23 6.91
N ARG A 125 11.19 16.09 7.95
CA ARG A 125 11.15 17.55 7.74
C ARG A 125 12.32 18.06 6.91
N GLN A 126 13.53 17.58 7.16
CA GLN A 126 14.71 17.96 6.38
C GLN A 126 14.57 17.54 4.91
N GLN A 127 14.09 16.32 4.66
CA GLN A 127 13.84 15.83 3.29
C GLN A 127 12.76 16.67 2.59
N GLN A 128 11.66 17.00 3.27
CA GLN A 128 10.61 17.85 2.71
C GLN A 128 11.11 19.27 2.41
N GLU A 129 11.96 19.83 3.27
CA GLU A 129 12.54 21.17 3.06
C GLU A 129 13.52 21.18 1.89
N GLU A 130 14.38 20.15 1.77
CA GLU A 130 15.29 19.98 0.64
C GLU A 130 14.52 19.77 -0.68
N GLU A 131 13.46 18.97 -0.67
CA GLU A 131 12.60 18.76 -1.84
C GLU A 131 11.90 20.06 -2.26
N ARG A 132 11.36 20.82 -1.30
CA ARG A 132 10.76 22.14 -1.56
C ARG A 132 11.79 23.10 -2.15
N ARG A 133 13.00 23.11 -1.61
CA ARG A 133 14.10 23.93 -2.14
C ARG A 133 14.46 23.53 -3.57
N ARG A 134 14.62 22.23 -3.84
CA ARG A 134 14.90 21.71 -5.18
C ARG A 134 13.83 22.10 -6.18
N LYS A 135 12.54 21.91 -5.83
CA LYS A 135 11.40 22.34 -6.66
C LYS A 135 11.37 23.85 -6.88
N ALA A 136 11.73 24.65 -5.88
CA ALA A 136 11.81 26.10 -6.03
C ALA A 136 12.96 26.53 -6.95
N GLU A 137 14.13 25.89 -6.87
CA GLU A 137 15.27 26.15 -7.76
C GLU A 137 14.96 25.74 -9.21
N GLU A 138 14.26 24.62 -9.41
CA GLU A 138 13.78 24.17 -10.72
C GLU A 138 12.76 25.14 -11.33
N ARG A 139 11.76 25.60 -10.56
CA ARG A 139 10.81 26.62 -11.01
C ARG A 139 11.50 27.94 -11.38
N LYS A 140 12.54 28.34 -10.64
CA LYS A 140 13.35 29.52 -10.99
C LYS A 140 14.10 29.32 -12.31
N ARG A 141 14.63 28.13 -12.58
CA ARG A 141 15.27 27.80 -13.86
C ARG A 141 14.29 27.84 -15.02
N ILE A 142 13.11 27.22 -14.86
CA ILE A 142 12.02 27.27 -15.87
C ILE A 142 11.62 28.72 -16.16
N LYS A 143 11.41 29.51 -15.11
CA LYS A 143 11.05 30.92 -15.27
C LYS A 143 12.13 31.70 -16.04
N ARG A 144 13.42 31.55 -15.67
CA ARG A 144 14.53 32.18 -16.39
C ARG A 144 14.63 31.73 -17.84
N MET A 145 14.41 30.45 -18.12
CA MET A 145 14.39 29.91 -19.49
C MET A 145 13.31 30.60 -20.34
N LEU A 146 12.09 30.72 -19.82
CA LEU A 146 10.97 31.35 -20.52
C LEU A 146 11.19 32.85 -20.74
N GLU A 147 11.65 33.58 -19.71
CA GLU A 147 11.96 35.01 -19.80
C GLU A 147 13.09 35.27 -20.81
N ALA A 148 14.19 34.51 -20.74
CA ALA A 148 15.30 34.62 -21.69
C ALA A 148 14.88 34.30 -23.13
N ALA A 149 13.98 33.31 -23.31
CA ALA A 149 13.46 32.97 -24.62
C ALA A 149 12.64 34.12 -25.23
N PHE A 150 11.77 34.76 -24.43
CA PHE A 150 10.98 35.93 -24.84
C PHE A 150 11.85 37.16 -25.13
N GLU A 151 12.87 37.42 -24.33
CA GLU A 151 13.78 38.55 -24.51
C GLU A 151 14.82 38.33 -25.62
N GLY A 152 15.02 37.08 -26.04
CA GLY A 152 16.01 36.72 -27.05
C GLY A 152 17.43 36.58 -26.51
N ASP A 153 17.59 36.47 -25.19
CA ASP A 153 18.89 36.29 -24.54
C ASP A 153 19.36 34.82 -24.70
N LYS A 154 20.03 34.58 -25.84
CA LYS A 154 20.63 33.29 -26.18
C LYS A 154 21.65 32.82 -25.13
N ASP A 155 22.38 33.75 -24.52
CA ASP A 155 23.45 33.42 -23.59
C ASP A 155 22.88 32.96 -22.25
N GLU A 156 21.80 33.57 -21.76
CA GLU A 156 21.09 33.08 -20.56
C GLU A 156 20.41 31.72 -20.83
N VAL A 157 19.80 31.50 -22.01
CA VAL A 157 19.28 30.17 -22.39
C VAL A 157 20.39 29.12 -22.31
N LEU A 158 21.55 29.37 -22.91
CA LEU A 158 22.71 28.47 -22.82
C LEU A 158 23.19 28.26 -21.38
N THR A 159 23.15 29.30 -20.56
CA THR A 159 23.53 29.23 -19.15
C THR A 159 22.60 28.31 -18.37
N VAL A 160 21.28 28.42 -18.56
CA VAL A 160 20.30 27.53 -17.93
C VAL A 160 20.51 26.07 -18.37
N LEU A 161 20.75 25.83 -19.66
CA LEU A 161 21.03 24.47 -20.17
C LEU A 161 22.31 23.89 -19.57
N LYS A 162 23.34 24.73 -19.38
CA LYS A 162 24.59 24.34 -18.72
C LYS A 162 24.37 23.98 -17.25
N GLU A 163 23.55 24.75 -16.52
CA GLU A 163 23.20 24.42 -15.12
C GLU A 163 22.54 23.03 -15.01
N VAL A 164 21.68 22.65 -15.97
CA VAL A 164 21.07 21.31 -16.03
C VAL A 164 22.13 20.23 -16.28
N ALA A 165 23.05 20.45 -17.23
CA ALA A 165 24.14 19.52 -17.49
C ALA A 165 25.09 19.35 -16.28
N ASP A 166 25.37 20.42 -15.55
CA ASP A 166 26.19 20.39 -14.33
C ASP A 166 25.50 19.66 -13.18
N LEU A 167 24.17 19.77 -13.07
CA LEU A 167 23.38 18.98 -12.13
C LEU A 167 23.43 17.48 -12.47
N ASP A 168 23.38 17.14 -13.75
CA ASP A 168 23.53 15.74 -14.19
C ASP A 168 24.90 15.18 -13.84
N ASN A 169 25.95 15.98 -13.98
CA ASN A 169 27.31 15.63 -13.55
C ASN A 169 27.37 15.40 -12.04
N LYS A 170 26.77 16.31 -11.25
CA LYS A 170 26.71 16.21 -9.78
C LYS A 170 25.91 14.99 -9.31
N ASN A 171 24.87 14.62 -10.05
CA ASN A 171 24.04 13.44 -9.77
C ASN A 171 24.69 12.12 -10.24
N GLY A 172 25.90 12.17 -10.80
CA GLY A 172 26.65 10.99 -11.23
C GLY A 172 26.09 10.31 -12.49
N ILE A 173 25.35 11.05 -13.33
CA ILE A 173 24.82 10.52 -14.59
C ILE A 173 25.99 10.30 -15.55
N GLY A 174 26.16 9.07 -16.05
CA GLY A 174 27.25 8.72 -16.96
C GLY A 174 27.12 9.35 -18.36
N ASN A 175 28.14 9.13 -19.20
CA ASN A 175 28.12 9.41 -20.64
C ASN A 175 27.90 8.15 -21.48
N ASP A 176 27.42 7.08 -20.86
CA ASP A 176 27.00 5.83 -21.51
C ASP A 176 25.70 6.03 -22.31
N VAL A 177 25.23 5.02 -23.03
CA VAL A 177 24.01 5.12 -23.87
C VAL A 177 22.80 5.56 -23.04
N ILE A 178 22.67 5.03 -21.82
CA ILE A 178 21.58 5.36 -20.90
C ILE A 178 21.78 6.76 -20.32
N GLY A 179 22.99 7.10 -19.88
CA GLY A 179 23.31 8.43 -19.36
C GLY A 179 23.11 9.55 -20.38
N ARG A 180 23.49 9.35 -21.66
CA ARG A 180 23.22 10.31 -22.73
C ARG A 180 21.73 10.50 -22.99
N GLY A 181 20.94 9.42 -22.97
CA GLY A 181 19.49 9.51 -23.09
C GLY A 181 18.86 10.27 -21.92
N LEU A 182 19.37 10.08 -20.69
CA LEU A 182 18.87 10.79 -19.52
C LEU A 182 19.20 12.28 -19.53
N ARG A 183 20.42 12.64 -19.94
CA ARG A 183 20.84 14.03 -20.15
C ARG A 183 19.96 14.71 -21.19
N GLN A 184 19.77 14.05 -22.33
CA GLN A 184 18.87 14.56 -23.37
C GLN A 184 17.44 14.73 -22.85
N LYS A 185 16.94 13.82 -22.01
CA LYS A 185 15.62 13.95 -21.39
C LYS A 185 15.53 15.13 -20.43
N HIS A 186 16.53 15.34 -19.58
CA HIS A 186 16.57 16.49 -18.67
C HIS A 186 16.72 17.81 -19.44
N GLU A 187 17.51 17.82 -20.51
CA GLU A 187 17.64 18.96 -21.42
C GLU A 187 16.30 19.25 -22.13
N LEU A 188 15.64 18.24 -22.69
CA LEU A 188 14.33 18.39 -23.31
C LEU A 188 13.27 18.88 -22.30
N ALA A 189 13.29 18.38 -21.06
CA ALA A 189 12.33 18.81 -20.03
C ALA A 189 12.44 20.31 -19.70
N ILE A 190 13.64 20.92 -19.84
CA ILE A 190 13.81 22.36 -19.66
C ILE A 190 13.52 23.13 -20.96
N VAL A 191 13.83 22.57 -22.13
CA VAL A 191 13.56 23.17 -23.45
C VAL A 191 12.07 23.19 -23.79
N GLU A 192 11.34 22.16 -23.37
CA GLU A 192 9.89 22.00 -23.52
C GLU A 192 9.14 22.34 -22.22
N CYS A 193 9.75 23.12 -21.32
CA CYS A 193 9.06 23.56 -20.12
C CYS A 193 7.85 24.45 -20.47
N GLU A 194 6.86 24.49 -19.60
CA GLU A 194 5.61 25.22 -19.85
C GLU A 194 5.38 26.29 -18.79
N ASP A 195 4.86 27.44 -19.23
CA ASP A 195 4.34 28.48 -18.33
C ASP A 195 2.93 28.13 -17.81
N ALA A 196 2.31 29.03 -17.04
CA ALA A 196 0.96 28.81 -16.53
C ALA A 196 -0.13 28.75 -17.63
N ASN A 197 0.22 29.07 -18.87
CA ASN A 197 -0.65 29.08 -20.04
C ASN A 197 -0.25 27.98 -21.05
N ASN A 198 0.58 27.02 -20.66
CA ASN A 198 1.13 25.94 -21.50
C ASN A 198 2.04 26.43 -22.64
N ASN A 199 2.59 27.65 -22.55
CA ASN A 199 3.50 28.16 -23.57
C ASN A 199 4.92 27.64 -23.32
N THR A 200 5.55 27.17 -24.37
CA THR A 200 6.94 26.70 -24.36
C THR A 200 7.94 27.84 -24.60
N PRO A 201 9.22 27.70 -24.22
CA PRO A 201 10.27 28.64 -24.58
C PRO A 201 10.28 28.96 -26.08
N LEU A 202 10.04 27.98 -26.95
CA LEU A 202 9.97 28.20 -28.39
C LEU A 202 8.78 29.08 -28.78
N SER A 203 7.62 28.89 -28.15
CA SER A 203 6.42 29.71 -28.35
C SER A 203 6.64 31.17 -27.91
N GLU A 204 7.33 31.37 -26.79
CA GLU A 204 7.69 32.71 -26.29
C GLU A 204 8.75 33.39 -27.18
N ALA A 205 9.79 32.66 -27.62
CA ALA A 205 10.78 33.17 -28.56
C ALA A 205 10.18 33.54 -29.92
N ALA A 206 9.22 32.75 -30.41
CA ALA A 206 8.47 33.05 -31.62
C ALA A 206 7.58 34.30 -31.48
N SER A 207 6.99 34.52 -30.30
CA SER A 207 6.23 35.73 -29.99
C SER A 207 7.09 36.99 -29.92
N GLY A 208 8.36 36.87 -29.51
CA GLY A 208 9.33 37.96 -29.50
C GLY A 208 10.08 38.17 -30.82
N GLY A 209 9.98 37.22 -31.76
CA GLY A 209 10.67 37.26 -33.05
C GLY A 209 12.17 36.95 -32.97
N ASN A 210 12.62 36.28 -31.91
CA ASN A 210 14.03 36.07 -31.61
C ASN A 210 14.62 34.91 -32.41
N VAL A 211 15.02 35.17 -33.66
CA VAL A 211 15.47 34.15 -34.62
C VAL A 211 16.61 33.27 -34.11
N ASP A 212 17.64 33.86 -33.47
CA ASP A 212 18.79 33.10 -32.98
C ASP A 212 18.43 32.16 -31.82
N THR A 213 17.49 32.57 -30.97
CA THR A 213 16.98 31.77 -29.87
C THR A 213 16.05 30.66 -30.36
N ILE A 214 15.22 30.94 -31.38
CA ILE A 214 14.40 29.93 -32.07
C ILE A 214 15.29 28.83 -32.64
N LYS A 215 16.34 29.18 -33.40
CA LYS A 215 17.30 28.21 -33.96
C LYS A 215 17.94 27.38 -32.86
N LEU A 216 18.41 28.02 -31.79
CA LEU A 216 19.02 27.32 -30.66
C LEU A 216 18.06 26.30 -30.03
N LEU A 217 16.82 26.69 -29.72
CA LEU A 217 15.85 25.80 -29.09
C LEU A 217 15.49 24.60 -30.00
N LEU A 218 15.36 24.84 -31.31
CA LEU A 218 15.12 23.79 -32.29
C LEU A 218 16.31 22.82 -32.41
N GLU A 219 17.55 23.33 -32.38
CA GLU A 219 18.76 22.50 -32.34
C GLU A 219 18.83 21.62 -31.09
N ARG A 220 18.24 22.06 -29.96
CA ARG A 220 18.12 21.27 -28.72
C ARG A 220 16.90 20.37 -28.69
N GLY A 221 16.14 20.31 -29.78
CA GLY A 221 15.06 19.37 -29.99
C GLY A 221 13.70 19.81 -29.47
N ALA A 222 13.46 21.13 -29.32
CA ALA A 222 12.13 21.68 -29.02
C ALA A 222 11.09 21.24 -30.07
N ASP A 223 9.89 20.89 -29.63
CA ASP A 223 8.77 20.65 -30.54
C ASP A 223 8.30 21.94 -31.23
N VAL A 224 8.58 22.00 -32.53
CA VAL A 224 8.21 23.10 -33.44
C VAL A 224 6.70 23.31 -33.56
N ASN A 225 5.91 22.26 -33.32
CA ASN A 225 4.46 22.27 -33.44
C ASN A 225 3.75 22.22 -32.08
N SER A 226 4.47 22.52 -30.99
CA SER A 226 3.90 22.60 -29.64
C SER A 226 2.66 23.51 -29.59
N ARG A 227 1.62 23.07 -28.87
CA ARG A 227 0.34 23.79 -28.76
C ARG A 227 0.25 24.45 -27.40
N GLY A 228 0.46 25.77 -27.37
CA GLY A 228 0.35 26.55 -26.14
C GLY A 228 -1.07 27.00 -25.84
N GLN A 229 -1.20 28.15 -25.17
CA GLN A 229 -2.50 28.71 -24.83
C GLN A 229 -3.40 28.86 -26.06
N PHE A 230 -4.65 28.41 -25.94
CA PHE A 230 -5.63 28.41 -27.03
C PHE A 230 -5.16 27.63 -28.27
N ASP A 231 -4.34 26.60 -28.05
CA ASP A 231 -3.82 25.74 -29.11
C ASP A 231 -2.95 26.48 -30.14
N ARG A 232 -2.40 27.64 -29.76
CA ARG A 232 -1.56 28.47 -30.62
C ARG A 232 -0.16 27.87 -30.72
N THR A 233 0.28 27.62 -31.95
CA THR A 233 1.63 27.13 -32.25
C THR A 233 2.66 28.27 -32.26
N PRO A 234 3.97 27.97 -32.14
CA PRO A 234 5.02 28.97 -32.33
C PRO A 234 4.87 29.74 -33.65
N LEU A 235 4.56 29.05 -34.75
CA LEU A 235 4.33 29.69 -36.06
C LEU A 235 3.14 30.65 -36.05
N TYR A 236 2.04 30.28 -35.40
CA TYR A 236 0.89 31.17 -35.23
C TYR A 236 1.28 32.47 -34.50
N ARG A 237 2.07 32.35 -33.42
CA ARG A 237 2.51 33.52 -32.63
C ARG A 237 3.44 34.43 -33.41
N ALA A 238 4.41 33.87 -34.12
CA ALA A 238 5.30 34.65 -34.98
C ALA A 238 4.53 35.38 -36.10
N ALA A 239 3.55 34.71 -36.72
CA ALA A 239 2.71 35.32 -37.76
C ALA A 239 1.84 36.45 -37.22
N PHE A 240 1.20 36.24 -36.05
CA PHE A 240 0.40 37.26 -35.38
C PHE A 240 1.21 38.49 -34.95
N ALA A 241 2.44 38.28 -34.46
CA ALA A 241 3.33 39.36 -34.06
C ALA A 241 4.02 40.06 -35.26
N GLY A 242 3.96 39.47 -36.46
CA GLY A 242 4.51 40.05 -37.69
C GLY A 242 6.00 39.77 -37.91
N HIS A 243 6.55 38.71 -37.32
CA HIS A 243 7.96 38.35 -37.42
C HIS A 243 8.23 37.43 -38.62
N LEU A 244 8.52 38.02 -39.79
CA LEU A 244 8.74 37.29 -41.04
C LEU A 244 9.89 36.27 -40.94
N GLU A 245 11.07 36.71 -40.52
CA GLU A 245 12.26 35.84 -40.43
C GLU A 245 12.06 34.68 -39.44
N ALA A 246 11.32 34.91 -38.35
CA ALA A 246 10.95 33.86 -37.41
C ALA A 246 10.01 32.82 -38.05
N CYS A 247 9.04 33.25 -38.86
CA CYS A 247 8.16 32.36 -39.61
C CYS A 247 8.95 31.50 -40.61
N GLU A 248 9.88 32.09 -41.36
CA GLU A 248 10.72 31.37 -42.31
C GLU A 248 11.54 30.28 -41.63
N VAL A 249 12.19 30.60 -40.51
CA VAL A 249 13.00 29.63 -39.76
C VAL A 249 12.14 28.51 -39.18
N LEU A 250 10.98 28.83 -38.60
CA LEU A 250 10.07 27.81 -38.08
C LEU A 250 9.60 26.85 -39.19
N LEU A 251 9.25 27.37 -40.37
CA LEU A 251 8.85 26.56 -41.53
C LEU A 251 9.99 25.66 -42.03
N GLN A 252 11.22 26.18 -42.11
CA GLN A 252 12.42 25.40 -42.48
C GLN A 252 12.71 24.24 -41.51
N HIS A 253 12.25 24.35 -40.26
CA HIS A 253 12.40 23.34 -39.23
C HIS A 253 11.16 22.46 -39.03
N GLY A 254 10.16 22.54 -39.91
CA GLY A 254 9.01 21.63 -39.91
C GLY A 254 7.78 22.14 -39.17
N ALA A 255 7.66 23.45 -38.95
CA ALA A 255 6.40 24.04 -38.52
C ALA A 255 5.32 23.76 -39.58
N ASP A 256 4.17 23.25 -39.14
CA ASP A 256 3.05 22.95 -40.04
C ASP A 256 2.11 24.16 -40.15
N PRO A 257 2.05 24.83 -41.33
CA PRO A 257 1.19 25.99 -41.53
C PRO A 257 -0.31 25.64 -41.52
N ARG A 258 -0.67 24.35 -41.59
CA ARG A 258 -2.06 23.86 -41.58
C ARG A 258 -2.65 23.79 -40.17
N LEU A 259 -1.82 23.88 -39.12
CA LEU A 259 -2.29 23.80 -37.74
C LEU A 259 -3.06 25.07 -37.37
N TYR A 260 -4.30 24.89 -36.95
CA TYR A 260 -5.17 25.96 -36.49
C TYR A 260 -5.23 26.03 -34.97
N ALA A 261 -5.48 27.25 -34.46
CA ALA A 261 -5.73 27.51 -33.04
C ALA A 261 -7.20 27.19 -32.68
N ASN A 262 -7.55 27.26 -31.40
CA ASN A 262 -8.91 26.94 -30.90
C ASN A 262 -10.01 27.85 -31.45
N ASP A 263 -9.65 29.02 -31.99
CA ASP A 263 -10.58 29.94 -32.67
C ASP A 263 -10.83 29.57 -34.15
N GLY A 264 -10.20 28.50 -34.65
CA GLY A 264 -10.27 28.05 -36.04
C GLY A 264 -9.38 28.86 -36.99
N SER A 265 -8.57 29.79 -36.48
CA SER A 265 -7.67 30.61 -37.30
C SER A 265 -6.37 29.87 -37.60
N THR A 266 -5.89 30.00 -38.84
CA THR A 266 -4.57 29.53 -39.26
C THR A 266 -3.53 30.64 -39.09
N PRO A 267 -2.22 30.31 -39.05
CA PRO A 267 -1.16 31.32 -39.05
C PRO A 267 -1.28 32.31 -40.22
N GLU A 268 -1.77 31.85 -41.38
CA GLU A 268 -1.99 32.67 -42.56
C GLU A 268 -3.11 33.70 -42.34
N SER A 269 -4.24 33.29 -41.75
CA SER A 269 -5.40 34.17 -41.58
C SER A 269 -5.19 35.28 -40.55
N ILE A 270 -4.28 35.07 -39.60
CA ILE A 270 -4.00 35.99 -38.49
C ILE A 270 -2.74 36.83 -38.71
N ALA A 271 -2.00 36.59 -39.80
CA ALA A 271 -0.73 37.24 -40.09
C ALA A 271 -0.87 38.76 -40.11
N SER A 272 0.00 39.45 -39.37
CA SER A 272 -0.04 40.91 -39.24
C SER A 272 0.47 41.65 -40.48
N ILE A 273 1.35 41.01 -41.27
CA ILE A 273 2.00 41.62 -42.43
C ILE A 273 1.76 40.79 -43.71
N ALA A 274 1.56 41.47 -44.84
CA ALA A 274 1.31 40.85 -46.14
C ALA A 274 2.40 39.86 -46.61
N PRO A 275 3.72 40.10 -46.38
CA PRO A 275 4.75 39.15 -46.75
C PRO A 275 4.64 37.79 -46.05
N ILE A 276 4.11 37.73 -44.82
CA ILE A 276 3.90 36.45 -44.12
C ILE A 276 2.75 35.67 -44.76
N VAL A 277 1.68 36.35 -45.19
CA VAL A 277 0.59 35.72 -45.94
C VAL A 277 1.10 35.14 -47.25
N GLU A 278 1.92 35.90 -47.98
CA GLU A 278 2.54 35.43 -49.23
C GLU A 278 3.48 34.25 -48.98
N LEU A 279 4.31 34.30 -47.93
CA LEU A 279 5.20 33.20 -47.53
C LEU A 279 4.41 31.94 -47.22
N LEU A 280 3.36 32.03 -46.39
CA LEU A 280 2.57 30.88 -45.96
C LEU A 280 1.74 30.29 -47.11
N GLY A 281 1.17 31.15 -47.96
CA GLY A 281 0.38 30.74 -49.12
C GLY A 281 1.20 30.17 -50.27
N SER A 282 2.47 30.56 -50.41
CA SER A 282 3.41 30.00 -51.41
C SER A 282 4.31 28.89 -50.87
N TRP A 283 4.19 28.52 -49.59
CA TRP A 283 5.02 27.49 -48.97
C TRP A 283 4.72 26.10 -49.54
N ASP A 284 5.78 25.36 -49.86
CA ASP A 284 5.68 23.99 -50.35
C ASP A 284 5.42 23.01 -49.19
N ILE A 285 4.17 22.59 -49.04
CA ILE A 285 3.72 21.66 -47.99
C ILE A 285 4.48 20.32 -48.05
N SER A 286 4.93 19.88 -49.24
CA SER A 286 5.70 18.64 -49.37
C SER A 286 7.05 18.71 -48.64
N GLN A 287 7.64 19.90 -48.47
CA GLN A 287 8.84 20.07 -47.66
C GLN A 287 8.56 19.84 -46.18
N THR A 288 7.47 20.42 -45.68
CA THR A 288 7.00 20.23 -44.30
C THR A 288 6.72 18.76 -44.02
N GLU A 289 6.02 18.05 -44.91
CA GLU A 289 5.72 16.62 -44.75
C GLU A 289 6.99 15.77 -44.64
N ASN A 290 8.00 16.03 -45.47
CA ASN A 290 9.29 15.33 -45.40
C ASN A 290 10.03 15.56 -44.08
N ILE A 291 9.94 16.78 -43.52
CA ILE A 291 10.55 17.11 -42.23
C ILE A 291 9.77 16.45 -41.09
N LEU A 292 8.43 16.49 -41.12
CA LEU A 292 7.57 15.85 -40.13
C LEU A 292 7.83 14.34 -40.04
N VAL A 293 8.00 13.65 -41.18
CA VAL A 293 8.37 12.23 -41.19
C VAL A 293 9.71 12.00 -40.48
N LYS A 294 10.72 12.85 -40.70
CA LYS A 294 12.01 12.74 -40.00
C LYS A 294 11.83 12.97 -38.49
N LEU A 295 11.11 14.01 -38.09
CA LEU A 295 10.85 14.33 -36.69
C LEU A 295 10.10 13.19 -35.98
N GLU A 296 9.09 12.59 -36.63
CA GLU A 296 8.36 11.44 -36.10
C GLU A 296 9.29 10.23 -35.92
N THR A 297 10.12 9.90 -36.90
CA THR A 297 11.08 8.79 -36.76
C THR A 297 12.12 9.02 -35.66
N GLU A 298 12.51 10.27 -35.41
CA GLU A 298 13.40 10.60 -34.29
C GLU A 298 12.67 10.48 -32.95
N LYS A 299 11.43 10.94 -32.87
CA LYS A 299 10.57 10.80 -31.69
C LYS A 299 10.33 9.32 -31.35
N GLU A 300 10.05 8.49 -32.35
CA GLU A 300 9.92 7.04 -32.20
C GLU A 300 11.22 6.40 -31.68
N LYS A 301 12.38 6.76 -32.23
CA LYS A 301 13.69 6.28 -31.75
C LYS A 301 13.94 6.67 -30.30
N ARG A 302 13.61 7.91 -29.91
CA ARG A 302 13.73 8.38 -28.52
C ARG A 302 12.80 7.59 -27.59
N ALA A 303 11.56 7.38 -28.00
CA ALA A 303 10.57 6.60 -27.25
C ALA A 303 10.99 5.13 -27.09
N GLU A 304 11.58 4.53 -28.12
CA GLU A 304 12.08 3.15 -28.08
C GLU A 304 13.29 3.00 -27.14
N ILE A 305 14.24 3.95 -27.15
CA ILE A 305 15.34 3.99 -26.18
C ILE A 305 14.80 4.10 -24.75
N GLU A 306 13.78 4.94 -24.52
CA GLU A 306 13.15 5.06 -23.21
C GLU A 306 12.43 3.77 -22.81
N ARG A 307 11.73 3.10 -23.73
CA ARG A 307 11.08 1.81 -23.48
C ARG A 307 12.10 0.73 -23.11
N GLN A 308 13.20 0.63 -23.87
CA GLN A 308 14.30 -0.31 -23.57
C GLN A 308 14.92 -0.04 -22.21
N ARG A 309 15.10 1.23 -21.84
CA ARG A 309 15.58 1.60 -20.50
C ARG A 309 14.60 1.20 -19.41
N LYS A 310 13.32 1.53 -19.56
CA LYS A 310 12.28 1.15 -18.59
C LYS A 310 12.25 -0.37 -18.42
N ALA A 311 12.34 -1.13 -19.51
CA ALA A 311 12.43 -2.59 -19.47
C ALA A 311 13.71 -3.11 -18.79
N ALA A 312 14.86 -2.46 -18.99
CA ALA A 312 16.09 -2.83 -18.29
C ALA A 312 16.02 -2.54 -16.78
N GLU A 313 15.40 -1.42 -16.38
CA GLU A 313 15.18 -1.08 -14.98
C GLU A 313 14.19 -2.05 -14.30
N THR A 314 13.08 -2.39 -14.96
CA THR A 314 12.13 -3.38 -14.42
C THR A 314 12.77 -4.76 -14.32
N SER A 315 13.51 -5.20 -15.35
CA SER A 315 14.25 -6.46 -15.33
C SER A 315 15.27 -6.55 -14.17
N LYS A 316 15.96 -5.45 -13.87
CA LYS A 316 16.87 -5.37 -12.73
C LYS A 316 16.15 -5.51 -11.39
N ILE A 317 14.97 -4.90 -11.23
CA ILE A 317 14.15 -5.04 -10.03
C ILE A 317 13.62 -6.48 -9.91
N GLU A 318 13.20 -7.10 -11.00
CA GLU A 318 12.77 -8.50 -11.03
C GLU A 318 13.88 -9.46 -10.60
N GLU A 319 15.13 -9.24 -11.03
CA GLU A 319 16.28 -10.01 -10.54
C GLU A 319 16.48 -9.85 -9.03
N GLN A 320 16.38 -8.61 -8.52
CA GLN A 320 16.47 -8.34 -7.09
C GLN A 320 15.33 -9.01 -6.30
N ILE A 321 14.12 -9.06 -6.87
CA ILE A 321 12.99 -9.79 -6.28
C ILE A 321 13.30 -11.28 -6.22
N LYS A 322 13.78 -11.89 -7.32
CA LYS A 322 14.15 -13.32 -7.33
C LYS A 322 15.23 -13.66 -6.30
N GLU A 323 16.19 -12.76 -6.10
CA GLU A 323 17.22 -12.92 -5.05
C GLU A 323 16.61 -12.81 -3.64
N ALA A 324 15.77 -11.80 -3.40
CA ALA A 324 15.08 -11.62 -2.12
C ALA A 324 14.08 -12.75 -1.80
N GLU A 325 13.44 -13.35 -2.80
CA GLU A 325 12.59 -14.53 -2.63
C GLU A 325 13.41 -15.74 -2.16
N LYS A 326 14.59 -15.97 -2.75
CA LYS A 326 15.50 -17.03 -2.29
C LYS A 326 15.98 -16.78 -0.86
N GLU A 327 16.33 -15.54 -0.52
CA GLU A 327 16.71 -15.16 0.85
C GLU A 327 15.58 -15.43 1.85
N TYR A 328 14.34 -15.06 1.50
CA TYR A 328 13.16 -15.32 2.31
C TYR A 328 12.89 -16.81 2.50
N ASP A 329 12.97 -17.61 1.43
CA ASP A 329 12.79 -19.06 1.51
C ASP A 329 13.83 -19.74 2.40
N ILE A 330 15.08 -19.30 2.35
CA ILE A 330 16.15 -19.78 3.23
C ILE A 330 15.86 -19.39 4.68
N ALA A 331 15.49 -18.14 4.94
CA ALA A 331 15.17 -17.67 6.29
C ALA A 331 13.96 -18.43 6.88
N GLN A 332 12.93 -18.68 6.08
CA GLN A 332 11.74 -19.44 6.48
C GLN A 332 12.07 -20.90 6.82
N LYS A 333 12.95 -21.55 6.02
CA LYS A 333 13.42 -22.91 6.31
C LYS A 333 14.22 -22.97 7.61
N THR A 334 15.09 -21.99 7.84
CA THR A 334 15.85 -21.88 9.10
C THR A 334 14.91 -21.69 10.28
N LEU A 335 13.94 -20.78 10.18
CA LEU A 335 12.94 -20.57 11.23
C LEU A 335 12.18 -21.86 11.58
N ASN A 336 11.72 -22.60 10.56
CA ASN A 336 11.04 -23.89 10.78
C ASN A 336 11.95 -24.92 11.45
N LYS A 337 13.25 -24.94 11.11
CA LYS A 337 14.24 -25.83 11.72
C LYS A 337 14.43 -25.50 13.20
N GLU A 338 14.60 -24.22 13.55
CA GLU A 338 14.77 -23.79 14.95
C GLU A 338 13.50 -24.08 15.78
N TYR A 339 12.30 -23.88 15.21
CA TYR A 339 11.05 -24.30 15.86
C TYR A 339 11.00 -25.81 16.15
N CYS A 340 11.46 -26.66 15.22
CA CYS A 340 11.53 -28.10 15.43
C CYS A 340 12.53 -28.48 16.53
N GLU A 341 13.70 -27.84 16.58
CA GLU A 341 14.70 -28.09 17.62
C GLU A 341 14.18 -27.65 18.99
N MET A 342 13.54 -26.47 19.10
CA MET A 342 12.92 -26.01 20.34
C MET A 342 11.85 -27.00 20.84
N ASN A 343 10.97 -27.48 19.96
CA ASN A 343 9.96 -28.50 20.32
C ASN A 343 10.61 -29.80 20.82
N LYS A 344 11.74 -30.19 20.23
CA LYS A 344 12.51 -31.35 20.68
C LYS A 344 13.09 -31.12 22.08
N ARG A 345 13.64 -29.94 22.37
CA ARG A 345 14.15 -29.57 23.71
C ARG A 345 13.05 -29.54 24.78
N ILE A 346 11.87 -29.04 24.43
CA ILE A 346 10.68 -29.11 25.29
C ILE A 346 10.33 -30.57 25.61
N THR A 347 10.31 -31.44 24.59
CA THR A 347 10.01 -32.87 24.78
C THR A 347 11.07 -33.58 25.65
N GLU A 348 12.36 -33.26 25.45
CA GLU A 348 13.47 -33.78 26.25
C GLU A 348 13.35 -33.35 27.72
N HIS A 349 12.99 -32.08 27.97
CA HIS A 349 12.76 -31.57 29.31
C HIS A 349 11.56 -32.24 29.98
N ASP A 350 10.41 -32.32 29.30
CA ASP A 350 9.21 -32.99 29.82
C ASP A 350 9.52 -34.43 30.21
N LYS A 351 10.27 -35.16 29.37
CA LYS A 351 10.71 -36.52 29.66
C LYS A 351 11.62 -36.56 30.89
N ALA A 352 12.63 -35.71 30.98
CA ALA A 352 13.54 -35.64 32.13
C ALA A 352 12.79 -35.35 33.45
N VAL A 353 11.79 -34.47 33.41
CA VAL A 353 10.90 -34.18 34.54
C VAL A 353 10.09 -35.42 34.94
N THR A 354 9.50 -36.13 33.96
CA THR A 354 8.71 -37.34 34.25
C THR A 354 9.56 -38.49 34.82
N GLU A 355 10.82 -38.61 34.39
CA GLU A 355 11.76 -39.65 34.86
C GLU A 355 12.44 -39.29 36.20
N GLY A 356 12.16 -38.11 36.77
CA GLY A 356 12.69 -37.68 38.06
C GLY A 356 14.17 -37.28 38.02
N PHE A 357 14.64 -36.78 36.88
CA PHE A 357 16.02 -36.31 36.72
C PHE A 357 16.34 -35.17 37.68
N ALA A 358 17.45 -35.26 38.42
CA ALA A 358 17.75 -34.35 39.53
C ALA A 358 18.26 -32.95 39.11
N LYS A 359 18.60 -32.75 37.82
CA LYS A 359 19.16 -31.49 37.30
C LYS A 359 18.36 -30.95 36.10
N THR A 360 17.05 -30.82 36.26
CA THR A 360 16.13 -30.27 35.24
C THR A 360 16.48 -28.83 34.81
N ASP A 361 17.21 -28.08 35.64
CA ASP A 361 17.65 -26.72 35.33
C ASP A 361 18.54 -26.65 34.08
N ILE A 362 19.33 -27.69 33.81
CA ILE A 362 20.18 -27.75 32.61
C ILE A 362 19.33 -27.88 31.34
N THR A 363 18.33 -28.76 31.38
CA THR A 363 17.39 -28.95 30.25
C THR A 363 16.50 -27.73 30.04
N LEU A 364 16.17 -26.99 31.11
CA LEU A 364 15.43 -25.74 31.01
C LEU A 364 16.27 -24.63 30.38
N GLN A 365 17.55 -24.53 30.73
CA GLN A 365 18.47 -23.60 30.08
C GLN A 365 18.60 -23.88 28.57
N MET A 366 18.67 -25.16 28.18
CA MET A 366 18.68 -25.53 26.75
C MET A 366 17.41 -25.09 26.00
N ILE A 367 16.24 -25.07 26.67
CA ILE A 367 15.02 -24.51 26.08
C ILE A 367 15.20 -23.00 25.88
N HIS A 368 15.63 -22.26 26.90
CA HIS A 368 15.84 -20.81 26.79
C HIS A 368 16.86 -20.42 25.72
N ASP A 369 17.95 -21.18 25.59
CA ASP A 369 18.93 -20.96 24.52
C ASP A 369 18.29 -21.18 23.14
N SER A 370 17.49 -22.26 22.98
CA SER A 370 16.75 -22.52 21.73
C SER A 370 15.62 -21.51 21.44
N GLU A 371 14.97 -20.97 22.47
CA GLU A 371 13.98 -19.89 22.35
C GLU A 371 14.64 -18.61 21.82
N ALA A 372 15.85 -18.29 22.29
CA ALA A 372 16.63 -17.16 21.77
C ALA A 372 17.00 -17.35 20.30
N ASP A 373 17.40 -18.56 19.89
CA ASP A 373 17.71 -18.88 18.49
C ASP A 373 16.47 -18.76 17.58
N VAL A 374 15.29 -19.22 18.06
CA VAL A 374 14.01 -19.03 17.35
C VAL A 374 13.67 -17.55 17.19
N GLU A 375 13.87 -16.74 18.23
CA GLU A 375 13.59 -15.30 18.16
C GLU A 375 14.51 -14.59 17.14
N VAL A 376 15.80 -14.95 17.11
CA VAL A 376 16.75 -14.43 16.12
C VAL A 376 16.34 -14.87 14.70
N ALA A 377 15.99 -16.13 14.51
CA ALA A 377 15.54 -16.65 13.21
C ALA A 377 14.25 -15.95 12.75
N LYS A 378 13.34 -15.64 13.67
CA LYS A 378 12.09 -14.93 13.39
C LYS A 378 12.34 -13.49 12.94
N ILE A 379 13.20 -12.75 13.65
CA ILE A 379 13.59 -11.38 13.26
C ILE A 379 14.23 -11.38 11.85
N ASN A 380 15.08 -12.35 11.55
CA ASN A 380 15.70 -12.45 10.22
C ASN A 380 14.67 -12.78 9.13
N CYS A 381 13.70 -13.64 9.41
CA CYS A 381 12.60 -13.96 8.51
C CYS A 381 11.70 -12.74 8.24
N GLU A 382 11.37 -11.96 9.26
CA GLU A 382 10.61 -10.71 9.13
C GLU A 382 11.36 -9.69 8.28
N LYS A 383 12.67 -9.48 8.52
CA LYS A 383 13.50 -8.58 7.70
C LYS A 383 13.55 -9.01 6.23
N ALA A 384 13.71 -10.30 5.95
CA ALA A 384 13.72 -10.82 4.58
C ALA A 384 12.36 -10.61 3.89
N ARG A 385 11.26 -10.82 4.63
CA ARG A 385 9.89 -10.56 4.16
C ARG A 385 9.66 -9.09 3.84
N GLU A 386 10.11 -8.18 4.71
CA GLU A 386 10.00 -6.73 4.50
C GLU A 386 10.79 -6.28 3.28
N LYS A 387 12.04 -6.74 3.12
CA LYS A 387 12.87 -6.46 1.93
C LYS A 387 12.17 -6.93 0.65
N LEU A 388 11.62 -8.13 0.65
CA LEU A 388 10.87 -8.67 -0.49
C LEU A 388 9.62 -7.83 -0.80
N ALA A 389 8.85 -7.46 0.23
CA ALA A 389 7.66 -6.64 0.08
C ALA A 389 7.99 -5.24 -0.49
N GLN A 390 9.09 -4.62 -0.03
CA GLN A 390 9.55 -3.33 -0.53
C GLN A 390 9.98 -3.40 -2.00
N LEU A 391 10.67 -4.46 -2.42
CA LEU A 391 11.06 -4.64 -3.82
C LEU A 391 9.85 -4.89 -4.73
N LYS A 392 8.89 -5.70 -4.29
CA LYS A 392 7.61 -5.89 -5.01
C LYS A 392 6.81 -4.61 -5.11
N LEU A 393 6.83 -3.76 -4.07
CA LEU A 393 6.20 -2.45 -4.12
C LEU A 393 6.87 -1.53 -5.15
N LYS A 394 8.21 -1.47 -5.16
CA LYS A 394 8.98 -0.68 -6.15
C LYS A 394 8.70 -1.11 -7.58
N LEU A 395 8.59 -2.41 -7.85
CA LEU A 395 8.23 -2.91 -9.18
C LEU A 395 6.84 -2.39 -9.60
N ARG A 396 5.86 -2.50 -8.70
CA ARG A 396 4.48 -2.03 -8.94
C ARG A 396 4.42 -0.51 -9.18
N GLU A 397 5.20 0.28 -8.44
CA GLU A 397 5.31 1.73 -8.65
C GLU A 397 5.91 2.07 -10.03
N LYS A 398 6.91 1.30 -10.48
CA LYS A 398 7.52 1.50 -11.80
C LYS A 398 6.59 1.10 -12.94
N GLU A 399 5.82 0.03 -12.77
CA GLU A 399 4.78 -0.36 -13.72
C GLU A 399 3.67 0.69 -13.80
N LYS A 400 3.31 1.32 -12.67
CA LYS A 400 2.35 2.44 -12.60
C LYS A 400 2.81 3.67 -13.38
N GLU A 401 4.08 4.05 -13.28
CA GLU A 401 4.64 5.20 -14.02
C GLU A 401 4.61 5.01 -15.55
N GLY A 402 4.46 3.78 -16.03
CA GLY A 402 4.50 3.42 -17.45
C GLY A 402 3.14 3.20 -18.13
N MET A 403 2.06 3.00 -17.39
CA MET A 403 0.74 2.72 -17.98
C MET A 403 -0.05 4.01 -18.21
N ALA A 404 -0.32 4.33 -19.48
CA ALA A 404 -1.32 5.33 -19.82
C ALA A 404 -2.70 4.83 -19.37
N GLU A 405 -3.57 5.75 -18.93
CA GLU A 405 -4.92 5.41 -18.46
C GLU A 405 -5.79 4.78 -19.56
N GLU A 406 -5.37 4.86 -20.82
CA GLU A 406 -6.01 4.28 -22.00
C GLU A 406 -5.73 2.78 -22.19
N ASP A 407 -4.62 2.26 -21.69
CA ASP A 407 -4.21 0.86 -21.85
C ASP A 407 -4.76 -0.08 -20.76
N LEU A 408 -5.49 0.47 -19.79
CA LEU A 408 -5.95 -0.28 -18.63
C LEU A 408 -7.15 -1.19 -18.97
N PRO A 409 -7.12 -2.48 -18.59
CA PRO A 409 -8.20 -3.41 -18.90
C PRO A 409 -9.49 -3.04 -18.17
N GLY A 410 -10.62 -3.16 -18.88
CA GLY A 410 -11.96 -2.90 -18.38
C GLY A 410 -12.68 -1.79 -19.14
N ILE A 411 -13.98 -1.67 -18.92
CA ILE A 411 -14.78 -0.59 -19.52
C ILE A 411 -14.70 0.67 -18.66
N LYS A 412 -14.48 1.83 -19.29
CA LYS A 412 -14.56 3.14 -18.62
C LYS A 412 -16.03 3.54 -18.52
N VAL A 413 -16.48 3.88 -17.33
CA VAL A 413 -17.88 4.21 -17.04
C VAL A 413 -17.95 5.46 -16.17
N ASN A 414 -18.83 6.38 -16.53
CA ASN A 414 -19.15 7.52 -15.68
C ASN A 414 -20.05 7.07 -14.52
N ILE A 415 -19.89 7.65 -13.33
CA ILE A 415 -20.74 7.32 -12.18
C ILE A 415 -22.25 7.44 -12.47
N LYS A 416 -22.66 8.36 -13.35
CA LYS A 416 -24.06 8.55 -13.76
C LYS A 416 -24.64 7.35 -14.51
N GLU A 417 -23.78 6.63 -15.24
CA GLU A 417 -24.15 5.46 -16.06
C GLU A 417 -24.00 4.15 -15.30
N LEU A 418 -23.45 4.19 -14.08
CA LEU A 418 -23.16 2.99 -13.29
C LEU A 418 -24.42 2.15 -13.00
N ASP A 419 -25.60 2.77 -12.84
CA ASP A 419 -26.87 2.06 -12.66
C ASP A 419 -27.20 1.16 -13.85
N ASP A 420 -27.11 1.74 -15.05
CA ASP A 420 -27.45 1.07 -16.30
C ASP A 420 -26.43 -0.03 -16.62
N VAL A 421 -25.14 0.23 -16.40
CA VAL A 421 -24.07 -0.75 -16.68
C VAL A 421 -24.04 -1.89 -15.66
N LEU A 422 -24.11 -1.59 -14.35
CA LEU A 422 -23.91 -2.60 -13.30
C LEU A 422 -25.18 -3.34 -12.92
N LEU A 423 -26.28 -2.60 -12.68
CA LEU A 423 -27.49 -3.18 -12.11
C LEU A 423 -28.45 -3.67 -13.18
N ARG A 424 -28.64 -2.89 -14.25
CA ARG A 424 -29.49 -3.27 -15.38
C ARG A 424 -28.77 -4.12 -16.41
N ASP A 425 -27.43 -4.06 -16.44
CA ASP A 425 -26.59 -4.73 -17.43
C ASP A 425 -27.04 -4.40 -18.86
N VAL A 426 -27.20 -3.09 -19.16
CA VAL A 426 -27.61 -2.62 -20.49
C VAL A 426 -26.58 -3.10 -21.52
N GLY A 427 -27.06 -3.90 -22.48
CA GLY A 427 -26.20 -4.56 -23.47
C GLY A 427 -25.68 -5.94 -23.06
N ASN A 428 -26.13 -6.49 -21.91
CA ASN A 428 -25.81 -7.83 -21.40
C ASN A 428 -24.31 -8.16 -21.29
N LYS A 429 -23.42 -7.16 -21.23
CA LYS A 429 -21.97 -7.36 -21.27
C LYS A 429 -21.47 -8.17 -20.06
N ILE A 430 -22.00 -7.90 -18.87
CA ILE A 430 -21.62 -8.64 -17.66
C ILE A 430 -22.12 -10.07 -17.77
N LYS A 431 -23.38 -10.26 -18.18
CA LYS A 431 -23.98 -11.58 -18.36
C LYS A 431 -23.26 -12.43 -19.42
N GLU A 432 -22.92 -11.85 -20.57
CA GLU A 432 -22.16 -12.49 -21.65
C GLU A 432 -20.74 -12.85 -21.23
N SER A 433 -20.08 -12.01 -20.42
CA SER A 433 -18.75 -12.33 -19.89
C SER A 433 -18.76 -13.57 -18.98
N GLY A 434 -19.90 -13.88 -18.37
CA GLY A 434 -20.04 -14.93 -17.37
C GLY A 434 -19.33 -14.64 -16.04
N LYS A 435 -18.60 -13.52 -15.91
CA LYS A 435 -17.82 -13.13 -14.73
C LYS A 435 -18.59 -12.17 -13.82
N TRP A 436 -18.16 -12.09 -12.57
CA TRP A 436 -18.68 -11.08 -11.64
C TRP A 436 -18.01 -9.72 -11.85
N PRO A 437 -18.72 -8.59 -11.70
CA PRO A 437 -18.14 -7.26 -11.89
C PRO A 437 -17.13 -6.87 -10.79
N LEU A 438 -16.02 -6.28 -11.22
CA LEU A 438 -15.02 -5.62 -10.37
C LEU A 438 -15.04 -4.12 -10.65
N LEU A 439 -15.52 -3.34 -9.69
CA LEU A 439 -15.52 -1.89 -9.74
C LEU A 439 -14.17 -1.35 -9.25
N ILE A 440 -13.46 -0.68 -10.15
CA ILE A 440 -12.23 0.03 -9.85
C ILE A 440 -12.59 1.51 -9.73
N ASP A 441 -12.70 1.99 -8.50
CA ASP A 441 -13.19 3.33 -8.18
C ASP A 441 -12.26 4.06 -7.21
N PRO A 442 -11.29 4.84 -7.74
CA PRO A 442 -10.42 5.68 -6.91
C PRO A 442 -11.20 6.75 -6.13
N SER A 443 -12.38 7.15 -6.62
CA SER A 443 -13.15 8.28 -6.08
C SER A 443 -14.06 7.94 -4.91
N SER A 444 -14.28 6.64 -4.66
CA SER A 444 -15.25 6.13 -3.66
C SER A 444 -16.72 6.50 -3.93
N GLN A 445 -17.04 7.06 -5.10
CA GLN A 445 -18.42 7.41 -5.47
C GLN A 445 -19.28 6.16 -5.72
N ALA A 446 -18.73 5.11 -6.33
CA ALA A 446 -19.42 3.85 -6.58
C ALA A 446 -19.70 3.08 -5.28
N ALA A 447 -18.75 3.09 -4.35
CA ALA A 447 -18.95 2.55 -3.00
C ALA A 447 -20.12 3.26 -2.29
N THR A 448 -20.15 4.60 -2.35
CA THR A 448 -21.23 5.42 -1.80
C THR A 448 -22.56 5.11 -2.48
N PHE A 449 -22.58 5.06 -3.81
CA PHE A 449 -23.76 4.72 -4.61
C PHE A 449 -24.35 3.37 -4.19
N LEU A 450 -23.54 2.32 -4.08
CA LEU A 450 -24.01 0.98 -3.74
C LEU A 450 -24.53 0.85 -2.29
N ARG A 451 -23.98 1.62 -1.34
CA ARG A 451 -24.49 1.68 0.05
C ARG A 451 -25.90 2.26 0.15
N TYR A 452 -26.26 3.18 -0.74
CA TYR A 452 -27.60 3.78 -0.80
C TYR A 452 -28.57 2.99 -1.69
N ARG A 453 -28.14 1.85 -2.25
CA ARG A 453 -29.00 0.90 -2.96
C ARG A 453 -29.34 -0.29 -2.09
N ASP A 454 -30.34 -1.05 -2.52
CA ASP A 454 -30.76 -2.27 -1.84
C ASP A 454 -29.76 -3.42 -2.09
N THR A 455 -28.56 -3.28 -1.53
CA THR A 455 -27.46 -4.24 -1.61
C THR A 455 -27.07 -4.73 -0.21
N ASN A 456 -26.47 -5.91 -0.15
CA ASN A 456 -25.87 -6.41 1.08
C ASN A 456 -24.37 -6.09 1.06
N TYR A 457 -23.97 -5.12 1.88
CA TYR A 457 -22.65 -4.50 1.80
C TYR A 457 -21.71 -5.01 2.90
N LEU A 458 -20.55 -5.51 2.51
CA LEU A 458 -19.47 -5.94 3.40
C LEU A 458 -18.21 -5.09 3.15
N ASN A 459 -17.71 -4.46 4.20
CA ASN A 459 -16.42 -3.79 4.19
C ASN A 459 -15.33 -4.73 4.72
N ALA A 460 -14.39 -5.09 3.86
CA ALA A 460 -13.34 -6.06 4.17
C ALA A 460 -12.37 -5.60 5.27
N LEU A 461 -12.20 -4.29 5.45
CA LEU A 461 -11.34 -3.72 6.51
C LEU A 461 -12.03 -3.66 7.87
N ASN A 462 -13.35 -3.90 7.95
CA ASN A 462 -14.07 -3.89 9.22
C ASN A 462 -14.13 -5.32 9.81
N PRO A 463 -13.35 -5.63 10.87
CA PRO A 463 -13.30 -6.98 11.43
C PRO A 463 -14.66 -7.45 11.92
N ALA A 464 -15.49 -6.53 12.41
CA ALA A 464 -16.82 -6.86 12.89
C ALA A 464 -17.73 -7.31 11.75
N GLN A 465 -17.53 -6.90 10.50
CA GLN A 465 -18.34 -7.37 9.35
C GLN A 465 -17.80 -8.66 8.74
N MET A 466 -16.51 -8.93 8.94
CA MET A 466 -15.81 -10.12 8.46
C MET A 466 -15.85 -11.30 9.44
N GLU A 467 -16.66 -11.23 10.49
CA GLU A 467 -16.93 -12.37 11.37
C GLU A 467 -17.66 -13.48 10.60
N PRO A 468 -17.29 -14.77 10.81
CA PRO A 468 -17.84 -15.88 10.02
C PRO A 468 -19.38 -15.93 9.96
N GLU A 469 -20.07 -15.66 11.07
CA GLU A 469 -21.55 -15.64 11.07
C GLU A 469 -22.14 -14.52 10.22
N LYS A 470 -21.53 -13.34 10.23
CA LYS A 470 -22.05 -12.20 9.45
C LYS A 470 -21.79 -12.38 7.98
N VAL A 471 -20.61 -12.89 7.61
CA VAL A 471 -20.30 -13.26 6.23
C VAL A 471 -21.29 -14.33 5.75
N ARG A 472 -21.52 -15.38 6.55
CA ARG A 472 -22.51 -16.43 6.24
C ARG A 472 -23.90 -15.87 6.00
N LEU A 473 -24.42 -15.08 6.95
CA LEU A 473 -25.76 -14.48 6.85
C LEU A 473 -25.85 -13.46 5.71
N ALA A 474 -24.76 -12.76 5.40
CA ALA A 474 -24.72 -11.83 4.28
C ALA A 474 -24.84 -12.57 2.94
N VAL A 475 -24.07 -13.65 2.74
CA VAL A 475 -24.19 -14.50 1.56
C VAL A 475 -25.59 -15.11 1.47
N LEU A 476 -26.05 -15.74 2.55
CA LEU A 476 -27.34 -16.43 2.59
C LEU A 476 -28.53 -15.49 2.38
N GLY A 477 -28.50 -14.30 3.01
CA GLY A 477 -29.50 -13.26 2.82
C GLY A 477 -29.52 -12.73 1.39
N SER A 478 -28.35 -12.53 0.80
CA SER A 478 -28.24 -12.08 -0.60
C SER A 478 -28.81 -13.11 -1.57
N VAL A 479 -28.49 -14.39 -1.37
CA VAL A 479 -29.02 -15.51 -2.18
C VAL A 479 -30.54 -15.63 -2.02
N ARG A 480 -31.05 -15.61 -0.79
CA ARG A 480 -32.49 -15.76 -0.51
C ARG A 480 -33.33 -14.64 -1.14
N TYR A 481 -32.88 -13.39 -0.96
CA TYR A 481 -33.62 -12.22 -1.41
C TYR A 481 -33.29 -11.81 -2.86
N GLY A 482 -32.28 -12.42 -3.48
CA GLY A 482 -31.81 -12.05 -4.82
C GLY A 482 -31.16 -10.67 -4.85
N LYS A 483 -30.52 -10.26 -3.74
CA LYS A 483 -29.82 -8.97 -3.63
C LYS A 483 -28.36 -9.11 -4.04
N SER A 484 -27.77 -8.02 -4.51
CA SER A 484 -26.34 -7.97 -4.78
C SER A 484 -25.56 -8.03 -3.46
N LEU A 485 -24.63 -8.96 -3.34
CA LEU A 485 -23.60 -8.96 -2.31
C LEU A 485 -22.42 -8.11 -2.80
N VAL A 486 -22.11 -7.04 -2.07
CA VAL A 486 -21.05 -6.10 -2.38
C VAL A 486 -19.91 -6.30 -1.40
N LEU A 487 -18.72 -6.58 -1.92
CA LEU A 487 -17.48 -6.67 -1.15
C LEU A 487 -16.58 -5.46 -1.45
N ASP A 488 -16.43 -4.59 -0.46
CA ASP A 488 -15.59 -3.40 -0.55
C ASP A 488 -14.21 -3.65 0.07
N MET A 489 -13.19 -3.73 -0.79
CA MET A 489 -11.78 -3.93 -0.41
C MET A 489 -11.06 -2.61 -0.10
N MET A 490 -11.70 -1.45 -0.31
CA MET A 490 -11.12 -0.14 -0.03
C MET A 490 -9.78 0.06 -0.78
N GLU A 491 -8.77 0.63 -0.13
CA GLU A 491 -7.46 0.97 -0.73
C GLU A 491 -6.46 -0.19 -0.72
N VAL A 492 -6.78 -1.28 -0.03
CA VAL A 492 -5.87 -2.42 0.14
C VAL A 492 -6.43 -3.60 -0.63
N ASP A 493 -5.60 -4.23 -1.47
CA ASP A 493 -5.96 -5.51 -2.03
C ASP A 493 -5.84 -6.59 -0.94
N MET A 494 -6.97 -7.17 -0.56
CA MET A 494 -7.08 -8.20 0.45
C MET A 494 -7.85 -9.41 -0.06
N PHE A 495 -7.92 -9.62 -1.38
CA PHE A 495 -8.77 -10.65 -1.94
C PHE A 495 -8.48 -12.05 -1.38
N ASP A 496 -7.20 -12.41 -1.22
CA ASP A 496 -6.79 -13.69 -0.62
C ASP A 496 -7.18 -13.76 0.86
N THR A 497 -6.90 -12.71 1.64
CA THR A 497 -7.25 -12.67 3.07
C THR A 497 -8.75 -12.72 3.29
N VAL A 498 -9.53 -12.08 2.42
CA VAL A 498 -11.00 -12.15 2.44
C VAL A 498 -11.45 -13.54 2.04
N SER A 499 -10.81 -14.18 1.06
CA SER A 499 -11.10 -15.57 0.67
C SER A 499 -10.91 -16.51 1.85
N ASP A 500 -9.82 -16.36 2.62
CA ASP A 500 -9.59 -17.13 3.85
C ASP A 500 -10.73 -16.95 4.87
N ARG A 501 -11.24 -15.72 5.03
CA ARG A 501 -12.38 -15.42 5.91
C ARG A 501 -13.69 -16.07 5.45
N PHE A 502 -13.91 -16.14 4.14
CA PHE A 502 -15.06 -16.87 3.59
C PHE A 502 -14.88 -18.39 3.79
N ASP A 503 -13.66 -18.88 3.71
CA ASP A 503 -13.33 -20.29 3.93
C ASP A 503 -13.47 -20.73 5.39
N GLU A 504 -13.34 -19.81 6.36
CA GLU A 504 -13.71 -20.05 7.76
C GLU A 504 -15.21 -20.40 7.93
N VAL A 505 -16.07 -19.94 7.02
CA VAL A 505 -17.51 -20.28 7.02
C VAL A 505 -17.73 -21.66 6.42
N HIS A 506 -17.19 -21.88 5.22
CA HIS A 506 -17.21 -23.14 4.52
C HIS A 506 -16.01 -23.18 3.59
N LYS A 507 -15.19 -24.24 3.66
CA LYS A 507 -13.98 -24.36 2.84
C LYS A 507 -14.30 -24.20 1.35
N GLY A 508 -13.59 -23.31 0.67
CA GLY A 508 -13.80 -22.99 -0.75
C GLY A 508 -15.02 -22.11 -1.05
N LEU A 509 -15.65 -21.48 -0.07
CA LEU A 509 -16.88 -20.70 -0.28
C LEU A 509 -16.67 -19.55 -1.27
N MET A 510 -15.55 -18.83 -1.19
CA MET A 510 -15.29 -17.74 -2.14
C MET A 510 -15.19 -18.28 -3.58
N ASN A 511 -14.53 -19.42 -3.77
CA ASN A 511 -14.43 -20.05 -5.08
C ASN A 511 -15.81 -20.48 -5.60
N MET A 512 -16.66 -21.04 -4.72
CA MET A 512 -18.03 -21.42 -5.06
C MET A 512 -18.92 -20.23 -5.48
N ILE A 513 -18.67 -19.06 -4.89
CA ILE A 513 -19.34 -17.82 -5.28
C ILE A 513 -18.81 -17.37 -6.64
N MET A 514 -17.49 -17.32 -6.81
CA MET A 514 -16.83 -16.83 -8.03
C MET A 514 -17.17 -17.66 -9.28
N ASP A 515 -17.24 -18.98 -9.17
CA ASP A 515 -17.59 -19.89 -10.26
C ASP A 515 -19.11 -20.14 -10.41
N LYS A 516 -19.91 -19.49 -9.55
CA LYS A 516 -21.38 -19.60 -9.48
C LYS A 516 -21.88 -21.00 -9.11
N SER A 517 -21.02 -21.92 -8.67
CA SER A 517 -21.42 -23.26 -8.24
C SER A 517 -22.30 -23.24 -6.99
N LEU A 518 -22.20 -22.21 -6.15
CA LEU A 518 -23.07 -22.02 -4.98
C LEU A 518 -24.57 -21.96 -5.34
N LEU A 519 -24.90 -21.51 -6.56
CA LEU A 519 -26.27 -21.38 -7.04
C LEU A 519 -26.80 -22.66 -7.71
N LYS A 520 -25.92 -23.61 -8.05
CA LYS A 520 -26.29 -24.87 -8.70
C LYS A 520 -26.70 -25.89 -7.65
N ASP A 521 -27.67 -26.74 -8.00
CA ASP A 521 -28.11 -27.88 -7.19
C ASP A 521 -28.43 -27.53 -5.72
N GLU A 522 -28.91 -26.31 -5.48
CA GLU A 522 -29.17 -25.77 -4.14
C GLU A 522 -27.95 -25.85 -3.19
N ALA A 523 -26.72 -25.74 -3.70
CA ALA A 523 -25.50 -25.87 -2.91
C ALA A 523 -25.41 -24.85 -1.76
N TYR A 524 -26.06 -23.69 -1.88
CA TYR A 524 -26.22 -22.70 -0.80
C TYR A 524 -26.84 -23.27 0.50
N THR A 525 -27.51 -24.43 0.44
CA THR A 525 -28.04 -25.13 1.62
C THR A 525 -26.95 -25.58 2.59
N CYS A 526 -25.69 -25.70 2.16
CA CYS A 526 -24.55 -25.98 3.04
C CYS A 526 -24.30 -24.87 4.09
N LEU A 527 -24.83 -23.67 3.86
CA LEU A 527 -24.71 -22.52 4.76
C LEU A 527 -25.85 -22.45 5.79
N LEU A 528 -26.90 -23.28 5.66
CA LEU A 528 -28.03 -23.32 6.58
C LEU A 528 -27.68 -24.03 7.88
N ARG A 529 -28.18 -23.50 9.01
CA ARG A 529 -27.98 -24.09 10.33
C ARG A 529 -29.31 -24.37 11.02
N LYS A 530 -29.33 -25.41 11.85
CA LYS A 530 -30.54 -25.85 12.59
C LYS A 530 -31.12 -24.80 13.55
N GLY A 531 -30.37 -23.76 13.91
CA GLY A 531 -30.79 -22.69 14.80
C GLY A 531 -31.06 -21.36 14.10
N ASP A 532 -31.04 -21.32 12.76
CA ASP A 532 -31.34 -20.09 12.02
C ASP A 532 -32.84 -19.73 12.17
N PRO A 533 -33.20 -18.43 12.07
CA PRO A 533 -34.60 -18.02 12.11
C PRO A 533 -35.41 -18.66 10.97
N GLN A 534 -36.72 -18.87 11.18
CA GLN A 534 -37.65 -19.49 10.21
C GLN A 534 -37.63 -18.86 8.81
N GLU A 535 -37.16 -17.63 8.71
CA GLU A 535 -37.00 -16.95 7.44
C GLU A 535 -35.97 -17.63 6.52
N TYR A 536 -35.00 -18.36 7.08
CA TYR A 536 -33.99 -19.12 6.35
C TYR A 536 -34.33 -20.60 6.18
N ASP A 537 -35.59 -20.98 6.38
CA ASP A 537 -36.05 -22.33 6.06
C ASP A 537 -35.83 -22.64 4.57
N LYS A 538 -35.47 -23.89 4.26
CA LYS A 538 -35.17 -24.34 2.89
C LYS A 538 -36.27 -23.96 1.88
N ASN A 539 -37.53 -24.02 2.31
CA ASN A 539 -38.70 -23.72 1.46
C ASN A 539 -38.91 -22.22 1.18
N LYS A 540 -38.11 -21.33 1.78
CA LYS A 540 -38.19 -19.88 1.59
C LYS A 540 -37.23 -19.35 0.52
N PHE A 541 -36.42 -20.22 -0.09
CA PHE A 541 -35.54 -19.89 -1.20
C PHE A 541 -36.31 -20.09 -2.51
N ILE A 542 -36.64 -18.98 -3.17
CA ILE A 542 -37.38 -18.99 -4.44
C ILE A 542 -36.36 -18.97 -5.57
N GLU A 543 -36.43 -19.95 -6.48
CA GLU A 543 -35.44 -20.16 -7.54
C GLU A 543 -35.17 -18.90 -8.38
N ASN A 544 -36.22 -18.17 -8.79
CA ASN A 544 -36.05 -16.91 -9.54
C ASN A 544 -35.22 -15.87 -8.74
N ARG A 545 -35.42 -15.77 -7.42
CA ARG A 545 -34.62 -14.85 -6.59
C ARG A 545 -33.19 -15.32 -6.42
N VAL A 546 -32.98 -16.63 -6.24
CA VAL A 546 -31.64 -17.22 -6.16
C VAL A 546 -30.85 -16.93 -7.43
N GLN A 547 -31.48 -17.04 -8.60
CA GLN A 547 -30.85 -16.72 -9.89
C GLN A 547 -30.52 -15.22 -10.06
N ASN A 548 -31.19 -14.33 -9.33
CA ASN A 548 -30.91 -12.88 -9.34
C ASN A 548 -29.76 -12.46 -8.42
N PHE A 549 -29.19 -13.40 -7.65
CA PHE A 549 -28.01 -13.11 -6.84
C PHE A 549 -26.87 -12.57 -7.72
N LYS A 550 -26.28 -11.45 -7.29
CA LYS A 550 -25.11 -10.84 -7.93
C LYS A 550 -24.00 -10.69 -6.90
N PHE A 551 -22.77 -10.95 -7.30
CA PHE A 551 -21.59 -10.63 -6.50
C PHE A 551 -20.83 -9.47 -7.15
N VAL A 552 -20.49 -8.44 -6.39
CA VAL A 552 -19.80 -7.25 -6.87
C VAL A 552 -18.62 -6.97 -5.95
N ILE A 553 -17.43 -6.78 -6.53
CA ILE A 553 -16.23 -6.41 -5.78
C ILE A 553 -15.91 -4.95 -6.07
N ILE A 554 -15.54 -4.18 -5.05
CA ILE A 554 -15.10 -2.79 -5.17
C ILE A 554 -13.66 -2.67 -4.65
N THR A 555 -12.82 -1.96 -5.40
CA THR A 555 -11.48 -1.59 -4.95
C THR A 555 -11.15 -0.16 -5.39
N LYS A 556 -10.44 0.57 -4.53
CA LYS A 556 -9.82 1.85 -4.90
C LYS A 556 -8.43 1.66 -5.51
N ASN A 557 -7.90 0.44 -5.51
CA ASN A 557 -6.61 0.17 -6.14
C ASN A 557 -6.75 0.29 -7.67
N PRO A 558 -6.08 1.27 -8.32
CA PRO A 558 -6.22 1.48 -9.76
C PRO A 558 -5.68 0.30 -10.60
N LEU A 559 -4.83 -0.53 -10.01
CA LEU A 559 -4.27 -1.73 -10.64
C LEU A 559 -4.48 -2.94 -9.72
N PRO A 560 -5.68 -3.56 -9.78
CA PRO A 560 -5.94 -4.82 -9.10
C PRO A 560 -5.02 -5.94 -9.66
N PRO A 561 -4.78 -7.01 -8.91
CA PRO A 561 -3.99 -8.14 -9.39
C PRO A 561 -4.52 -8.73 -10.71
N ALA A 562 -3.61 -9.22 -11.55
CA ALA A 562 -3.94 -9.87 -12.81
C ALA A 562 -4.92 -11.04 -12.63
N GLU A 563 -4.71 -11.88 -11.61
CA GLU A 563 -5.60 -13.01 -11.30
C GLU A 563 -7.04 -12.55 -11.02
N LEU A 564 -7.21 -11.43 -10.29
CA LEU A 564 -8.53 -10.89 -10.02
C LEU A 564 -9.17 -10.31 -11.27
N LEU A 565 -8.40 -9.59 -12.11
CA LEU A 565 -8.85 -9.07 -13.39
C LEU A 565 -9.25 -10.18 -14.37
N GLU A 566 -8.57 -11.32 -14.35
CA GLU A 566 -8.90 -12.49 -15.16
C GLU A 566 -10.20 -13.16 -14.71
N ARG A 567 -10.47 -13.20 -13.39
CA ARG A 567 -11.66 -13.85 -12.82
C ARG A 567 -12.90 -12.95 -12.78
N THR A 568 -12.73 -11.65 -13.00
CA THR A 568 -13.80 -10.65 -12.91
C THR A 568 -13.99 -9.87 -14.21
N TYR A 569 -15.07 -9.11 -14.29
CA TYR A 569 -15.32 -8.15 -15.36
C TYR A 569 -15.01 -6.74 -14.86
N ALA A 570 -13.88 -6.18 -15.30
CA ALA A 570 -13.39 -4.90 -14.80
C ALA A 570 -14.20 -3.71 -15.35
N ILE A 571 -14.66 -2.85 -14.44
CA ILE A 571 -15.38 -1.61 -14.71
C ILE A 571 -14.65 -0.48 -13.98
N ARG A 572 -14.13 0.48 -14.74
CA ARG A 572 -13.32 1.60 -14.24
C ARG A 572 -14.17 2.86 -14.16
N ILE A 573 -14.31 3.40 -12.96
CA ILE A 573 -15.04 4.64 -12.73
C ILE A 573 -14.11 5.80 -13.02
N HIS A 574 -14.43 6.60 -14.03
CA HIS A 574 -13.73 7.86 -14.29
C HIS A 574 -14.61 9.04 -13.86
N ILE A 575 -13.96 10.07 -13.31
CA ILE A 575 -14.61 11.35 -13.03
C ILE A 575 -14.17 12.30 -14.14
N ASN A 576 -15.12 12.84 -14.90
CA ASN A 576 -14.83 14.03 -15.71
C ASN A 576 -14.64 15.19 -14.73
N THR A 577 -13.40 15.48 -14.36
CA THR A 577 -13.05 16.78 -13.79
C THR A 577 -13.33 17.82 -14.87
N MET A 578 -14.41 18.59 -14.68
CA MET A 578 -14.65 19.81 -15.46
C MET A 578 -13.62 20.88 -15.14
#